data_AF-A0A958FJB8-F1
#
_entry.id   AF-A0A958FJB8-F1
#
_cell.length_a   1.000
_cell.length_b   1.000
_cell.length_c   1.000
_cell.angle_alpha   90.00
_cell.angle_beta   90.00
_cell.angle_gamma   90.00
#
_symmetry.space_group_name_H-M   'P 1'
#
loop_
_entity.id
_entity.type
_entity.pdbx_description
1 polymer ?
#
loop_
_entity_poly.entity_id
_entity_poly.type
_entity_poly.pdbx_seq_one_letter_code
_entity_poly.pdbx_strand_id
1 'polypeptide(L)'
;MLHTIKAIALYEALNILRDWLFRIFAGLSLLIMTGLNILFFSSVSPVPYSVRSISGFIPYTNLILITIAQTAVLAFVATDIFKRDRKLDTSEVIYIRSLGNSTYIFAKTLGILGVFFLLDLLLLLVFAVLHLAFSKTGFTAA
;
A
#
# COMPACT_ATOMS: atom_id res chain seq x y z
N MET A 1 -6.83 -26.03 -11.74
CA MET A 1 -6.62 -24.73 -12.41
C MET A 1 -6.75 -23.54 -11.46
N LEU A 2 -7.89 -23.34 -10.77
CA LEU A 2 -8.01 -22.21 -9.82
C LEU A 2 -7.01 -22.28 -8.65
N HIS A 3 -6.78 -23.49 -8.12
CA HIS A 3 -5.82 -23.71 -7.01
C HIS A 3 -4.37 -23.39 -7.42
N THR A 4 -3.97 -23.71 -8.65
CA THR A 4 -2.64 -23.40 -9.18
C THR A 4 -2.44 -21.90 -9.36
N ILE A 5 -3.45 -21.18 -9.86
CA ILE A 5 -3.40 -19.71 -10.01
C ILE A 5 -3.27 -19.04 -8.63
N LYS A 6 -4.10 -19.46 -7.66
CA LYS A 6 -4.03 -18.94 -6.28
C LYS A 6 -2.67 -19.22 -5.64
N ALA A 7 -2.13 -20.43 -5.81
CA ALA A 7 -0.81 -20.77 -5.28
C ALA A 7 0.27 -19.86 -5.87
N ILE A 8 0.31 -19.67 -7.20
CA ILE A 8 1.28 -18.78 -7.86
C ILE A 8 1.13 -17.34 -7.36
N ALA A 9 -0.09 -16.83 -7.26
CA ALA A 9 -0.35 -15.48 -6.77
C ALA A 9 0.11 -15.29 -5.31
N LEU A 10 -0.11 -16.29 -4.44
CA LEU A 10 0.36 -16.27 -3.05
C LEU A 10 1.89 -16.32 -2.98
N TYR A 11 2.55 -17.13 -3.81
CA TYR A 11 4.01 -17.18 -3.86
C TYR A 11 4.60 -15.83 -4.28
N GLU A 12 4.02 -15.19 -5.30
CA GLU A 12 4.46 -13.85 -5.73
C GLU A 12 4.23 -12.81 -4.63
N ALA A 13 3.06 -12.83 -3.99
CA ALA A 13 2.74 -11.94 -2.88
C ALA A 13 3.73 -12.10 -1.71
N LEU A 14 4.02 -13.34 -1.30
CA LEU A 14 5.00 -13.63 -0.25
C LEU A 14 6.41 -13.20 -0.64
N ASN A 15 6.77 -13.33 -1.92
CA ASN A 15 8.06 -12.91 -2.42
C ASN A 15 8.25 -11.38 -2.33
N ILE A 16 7.21 -10.59 -2.64
CA ILE A 16 7.21 -9.12 -2.46
C ILE A 16 7.26 -8.76 -0.97
N LEU A 17 6.45 -9.42 -0.13
CA LEU A 17 6.42 -9.18 1.32
C LEU A 17 7.74 -9.55 2.03
N ARG A 18 8.53 -10.46 1.43
CA ARG A 18 9.87 -10.81 1.91
C ARG A 18 10.93 -9.79 1.49
N ASP A 19 10.65 -8.99 0.46
CA ASP A 19 11.60 -7.99 -0.02
C ASP A 19 11.83 -6.93 1.06
N TRP A 20 13.11 -6.69 1.36
CA TRP A 20 13.51 -5.73 2.38
C TRP A 20 13.16 -4.29 1.96
N LEU A 21 13.27 -3.98 0.66
CA LEU A 21 12.96 -2.66 0.14
C LEU A 21 11.47 -2.34 0.32
N PHE A 22 10.59 -3.29 0.01
CA PHE A 22 9.14 -3.14 0.22
C PHE A 22 8.81 -2.86 1.70
N ARG A 23 9.46 -3.57 2.63
CA ARG A 23 9.24 -3.37 4.08
C ARG A 23 9.62 -1.97 4.55
N ILE A 24 10.70 -1.40 4.02
CA ILE A 24 11.08 -0.01 4.35
C ILE A 24 10.03 0.95 3.85
N PHE A 25 9.59 0.83 2.60
CA PHE A 25 8.60 1.75 2.05
C PHE A 25 7.23 1.61 2.72
N ALA A 26 6.81 0.38 3.06
CA ALA A 26 5.60 0.14 3.84
C ALA A 26 5.71 0.71 5.28
N GLY A 27 6.87 0.56 5.93
CA GLY A 27 7.10 1.16 7.24
C GLY A 27 7.14 2.69 7.19
N LEU A 28 7.78 3.25 6.17
CA LEU A 28 7.87 4.69 5.95
C LEU A 28 6.51 5.30 5.63
N SER A 29 5.68 4.64 4.81
CA SER A 29 4.33 5.11 4.52
C SER A 29 3.47 5.14 5.78
N LEU A 30 3.57 4.13 6.64
CA LEU A 30 2.90 4.11 7.94
C LEU A 30 3.39 5.24 8.86
N LEU A 31 4.70 5.47 8.96
CA LEU A 31 5.27 6.52 9.81
C LEU A 31 4.87 7.91 9.31
N ILE A 32 5.01 8.18 8.01
CA ILE A 32 4.62 9.46 7.42
C ILE A 32 3.12 9.69 7.59
N MET A 33 2.29 8.69 7.30
CA MET A 33 0.85 8.82 7.41
C MET A 33 0.39 9.07 8.85
N THR A 34 0.96 8.36 9.83
CA THR A 34 0.66 8.59 11.26
C THR A 34 1.12 9.98 11.70
N GLY A 35 2.36 10.37 11.35
CA GLY A 35 2.91 11.68 11.68
C GLY A 35 2.11 12.85 11.09
N LEU A 36 1.76 12.77 9.81
CA LEU A 36 0.95 13.80 9.15
C LEU A 36 -0.47 13.84 9.71
N ASN A 37 -1.10 12.70 10.01
CA ASN A 37 -2.43 12.70 10.63
C ASN A 37 -2.42 13.35 12.01
N ILE A 38 -1.39 13.09 12.82
CA ILE A 38 -1.23 13.76 14.12
C ILE A 38 -1.02 15.27 13.90
N LEU A 39 -0.15 15.67 12.97
CA LEU A 39 0.14 17.09 12.75
C LEU A 39 -1.07 17.89 12.27
N PHE A 40 -1.89 17.34 11.38
CA PHE A 40 -3.02 18.06 10.79
C PHE A 40 -4.34 17.87 11.56
N PHE A 41 -4.57 16.69 12.13
CA PHE A 41 -5.87 16.31 12.69
C PHE A 41 -5.87 16.10 14.21
N SER A 42 -4.72 16.12 14.89
CA SER A 42 -4.68 16.11 16.35
C SER A 42 -5.23 17.41 16.94
N SER A 43 -5.84 17.32 18.12
CA SER A 43 -6.25 18.48 18.94
C SER A 43 -5.06 19.33 19.44
N VAL A 44 -3.84 18.80 19.32
CA VAL A 44 -2.61 19.43 19.82
C VAL A 44 -2.07 20.48 18.83
N SER A 45 -2.47 20.42 17.56
CA SER A 45 -1.95 21.31 16.51
C SER A 45 -2.93 22.45 16.21
N PRO A 46 -2.50 23.73 16.26
CA PRO A 46 -3.32 24.88 15.92
C PRO A 46 -3.47 25.00 14.39
N VAL A 47 -4.25 24.10 13.80
CA VAL A 47 -4.58 24.13 12.37
C VAL A 47 -5.80 25.04 12.16
N PRO A 48 -5.78 25.96 11.17
CA PRO A 48 -6.89 26.87 10.93
C PRO A 48 -8.24 26.14 10.77
N TYR A 49 -9.30 26.68 11.36
CA TYR A 49 -10.64 26.08 11.27
C TYR A 49 -11.15 25.95 9.83
N SER A 50 -10.67 26.79 8.91
CA SER A 50 -10.98 26.72 7.47
C SER A 50 -10.59 25.39 6.83
N VAL A 51 -9.62 24.67 7.42
CA VAL A 51 -9.17 23.36 6.94
C VAL A 51 -9.93 22.20 7.60
N ARG A 52 -10.67 22.43 8.70
CA ARG A 52 -11.49 21.44 9.41
C ARG A 52 -12.99 21.62 9.22
N SER A 53 -13.42 22.74 8.65
CA SER A 53 -14.82 23.16 8.56
C SER A 53 -15.67 22.33 7.60
N ILE A 54 -15.05 21.58 6.67
CA ILE A 54 -15.75 20.68 5.75
C ILE A 54 -15.60 19.24 6.25
N SER A 55 -16.74 18.60 6.57
CA SER A 55 -16.78 17.20 7.06
C SER A 55 -16.04 16.21 6.15
N GLY A 56 -16.08 16.42 4.83
CA GLY A 56 -15.38 15.58 3.85
C GLY A 56 -13.88 15.85 3.68
N PHE A 57 -13.33 16.91 4.28
CA PHE A 57 -11.92 17.28 4.05
C PHE A 57 -10.95 16.28 4.69
N ILE A 58 -11.21 15.87 5.93
CA ILE A 58 -10.37 14.91 6.67
C ILE A 58 -10.21 13.57 5.92
N PRO A 59 -11.30 12.89 5.48
CA PRO A 59 -11.15 11.66 4.70
C PRO A 59 -10.54 11.91 3.32
N TYR A 60 -10.84 13.04 2.66
CA TYR A 60 -10.27 13.37 1.35
C TYR A 60 -8.74 13.52 1.40
N THR A 61 -8.22 14.28 2.36
CA THR A 61 -6.76 14.45 2.53
C THR A 61 -6.09 13.11 2.82
N ASN A 62 -6.72 12.24 3.62
CA ASN A 62 -6.17 10.91 3.91
C ASN A 62 -6.10 10.03 2.67
N LEU A 63 -7.12 10.03 1.81
CA LEU A 63 -7.10 9.28 0.55
C LEU A 63 -6.00 9.78 -0.39
N ILE A 64 -5.77 11.09 -0.46
CA ILE A 64 -4.65 11.65 -1.22
C ILE A 64 -3.30 11.17 -0.67
N LEU A 65 -3.13 11.20 0.66
CA LEU A 65 -1.89 10.76 1.30
C LEU A 65 -1.60 9.27 1.01
N ILE A 66 -2.62 8.41 1.11
CA ILE A 66 -2.51 6.99 0.75
C ILE A 66 -2.13 6.84 -0.73
N THR A 67 -2.77 7.60 -1.63
CA THR A 67 -2.48 7.55 -3.07
C THR A 67 -1.05 7.95 -3.40
N ILE A 68 -0.53 9.00 -2.76
CA ILE A 68 0.86 9.45 -2.93
C ILE A 68 1.83 8.37 -2.42
N ALA A 69 1.59 7.84 -1.22
CA ALA A 69 2.42 6.80 -0.63
C ALA A 69 2.45 5.54 -1.50
N GLN A 70 1.29 5.11 -2.00
CA GLN A 70 1.15 3.92 -2.81
C GLN A 70 1.80 4.08 -4.19
N THR A 71 1.69 5.26 -4.79
CA THR A 71 2.37 5.59 -6.06
C THR A 71 3.89 5.51 -5.90
N ALA A 72 4.43 6.00 -4.78
CA ALA A 72 5.85 5.88 -4.48
C ALA A 72 6.28 4.40 -4.36
N VAL A 73 5.55 3.60 -3.56
CA VAL A 73 5.81 2.14 -3.43
C VAL A 73 5.77 1.45 -4.78
N LEU A 74 4.78 1.77 -5.62
CA LEU A 74 4.59 1.17 -6.95
C LEU A 74 5.78 1.44 -7.88
N ALA A 75 6.29 2.67 -7.90
CA ALA A 75 7.44 3.04 -8.73
C ALA A 75 8.70 2.23 -8.37
N PHE A 76 8.91 1.97 -7.07
CA PHE A 76 10.02 1.15 -6.60
C PHE A 76 9.85 -0.33 -6.95
N VAL A 77 8.66 -0.90 -6.74
CA VAL A 77 8.36 -2.29 -7.11
C VAL A 77 8.52 -2.49 -8.61
N ALA A 78 8.07 -1.55 -9.44
CA ALA A 78 8.27 -1.59 -10.89
C ALA A 78 9.76 -1.64 -11.25
N THR A 79 10.59 -0.85 -10.58
CA THR A 79 12.05 -0.86 -10.77
C THR A 79 12.67 -2.21 -10.41
N ASP A 80 12.20 -2.85 -9.34
CA ASP A 80 12.66 -4.18 -8.95
C ASP A 80 12.24 -5.27 -9.95
N ILE A 81 11.01 -5.17 -10.49
CA ILE A 81 10.54 -6.05 -11.58
C ILE A 81 11.45 -5.90 -12.82
N PHE A 82 11.75 -4.68 -13.26
CA PHE A 82 12.66 -4.45 -14.39
C PHE A 82 14.07 -5.03 -14.16
N LYS A 83 14.60 -4.93 -12.94
CA LYS A 83 15.90 -5.51 -12.57
C LYS A 83 15.88 -7.05 -12.59
N ARG A 84 14.78 -7.66 -12.17
CA ARG A 84 14.59 -9.13 -12.19
C ARG A 84 14.46 -9.64 -13.61
N ASP A 85 13.73 -8.92 -14.47
CA ASP A 85 13.55 -9.29 -15.87
C ASP A 85 14.87 -9.25 -16.67
N ARG A 86 15.79 -8.33 -16.33
CA ARG A 86 17.13 -8.26 -16.96
C ARG A 86 18.08 -9.41 -16.59
N LYS A 87 17.76 -10.24 -15.59
CA LYS A 87 18.61 -11.35 -15.12
C LYS A 87 18.17 -12.73 -15.65
N LEU A 88 17.27 -12.78 -16.63
CA LEU A 88 16.59 -14.02 -17.05
C LEU A 88 17.32 -14.86 -18.12
N ASP A 89 18.59 -14.59 -18.45
CA ASP A 89 19.38 -15.38 -19.44
C ASP A 89 19.72 -16.84 -19.02
N THR A 90 19.08 -17.41 -17.98
CA THR A 90 19.34 -18.79 -17.53
C THR A 90 18.07 -19.54 -17.08
N SER A 91 16.87 -18.97 -17.25
CA SER A 91 15.61 -19.54 -16.72
C SER A 91 14.72 -20.24 -17.76
N GLU A 92 15.22 -20.56 -18.95
CA GLU A 92 14.41 -21.23 -20.00
C GLU A 92 14.04 -22.68 -19.68
N VAL A 93 14.77 -23.35 -18.76
CA VAL A 93 14.60 -24.78 -18.49
C VAL A 93 13.30 -25.11 -17.71
N ILE A 94 12.54 -24.12 -17.24
CA ILE A 94 11.27 -24.34 -16.49
C ILE A 94 10.02 -24.18 -17.39
N TYR A 95 10.16 -23.92 -18.70
CA TYR A 95 9.03 -23.85 -19.65
C TYR A 95 8.34 -25.20 -19.94
N ILE A 96 8.69 -26.27 -19.23
CA ILE A 96 8.19 -27.64 -19.46
C ILE A 96 6.83 -27.94 -18.79
N ARG A 97 6.30 -27.05 -17.94
CA ARG A 97 4.95 -27.22 -17.36
C ARG A 97 3.93 -26.48 -18.22
N SER A 98 2.90 -27.18 -18.68
CA SER A 98 1.79 -26.67 -19.51
C SER A 98 0.84 -25.72 -18.76
N LEU A 99 1.37 -24.62 -18.23
CA LEU A 99 0.60 -23.45 -17.85
C LEU A 99 0.66 -22.45 -19.00
N GLY A 100 -0.49 -22.04 -19.52
CA GLY A 100 -0.54 -21.02 -20.56
C GLY A 100 0.12 -19.73 -20.07
N ASN A 101 1.03 -19.15 -20.87
CA ASN A 101 1.78 -17.94 -20.53
C ASN A 101 0.88 -16.81 -20.00
N SER A 102 -0.31 -16.65 -20.60
CA SER A 102 -1.33 -15.69 -20.16
C SER A 102 -1.83 -15.92 -18.74
N THR A 103 -2.07 -17.19 -18.36
CA THR A 103 -2.54 -17.54 -17.00
C THR A 103 -1.46 -17.32 -15.95
N TYR A 104 -0.19 -17.50 -16.32
CA TYR A 104 0.95 -17.24 -15.44
C TYR A 104 1.12 -15.74 -15.18
N ILE A 105 1.13 -14.92 -16.24
CA ILE A 105 1.23 -13.46 -16.12
C ILE A 105 0.06 -12.91 -15.30
N PHE A 106 -1.16 -13.38 -15.58
CA PHE A 106 -2.36 -12.97 -14.83
C PHE A 106 -2.25 -13.31 -13.33
N ALA A 107 -1.78 -14.51 -12.98
CA ALA A 107 -1.58 -14.91 -11.59
C ALA A 107 -0.52 -14.05 -10.89
N LYS A 108 0.57 -13.70 -11.59
CA LYS A 108 1.63 -12.82 -11.07
C LYS A 108 1.08 -11.41 -10.79
N THR A 109 0.34 -10.84 -11.73
CA THR A 109 -0.31 -9.52 -11.55
C THR A 109 -1.31 -9.52 -10.40
N LEU A 110 -2.12 -10.58 -10.24
CA LEU A 110 -3.03 -10.71 -9.10
C LEU A 110 -2.29 -10.76 -7.75
N GLY A 111 -1.14 -11.44 -7.69
CA GLY A 111 -0.29 -11.48 -6.50
C GLY A 111 0.22 -10.09 -6.12
N ILE A 112 0.71 -9.32 -7.10
CA ILE A 112 1.14 -7.93 -6.91
C ILE A 112 -0.03 -7.08 -6.40
N LEU A 113 -1.16 -7.07 -7.12
CA LEU A 113 -2.35 -6.30 -6.74
C LEU A 113 -2.84 -6.63 -5.32
N GLY A 114 -2.81 -7.90 -4.92
CA GLY A 114 -3.21 -8.34 -3.59
C GLY A 114 -2.35 -7.76 -2.47
N VAL A 115 -1.03 -7.64 -2.68
CA VAL A 115 -0.11 -7.04 -1.69
C VAL A 115 -0.37 -5.53 -1.55
N PHE A 116 -0.56 -4.83 -2.66
CA PHE A 116 -0.86 -3.40 -2.67
C PHE A 116 -2.19 -3.13 -1.96
N PHE A 117 -3.23 -3.90 -2.28
CA PHE A 117 -4.53 -3.81 -1.63
C PHE A 117 -4.46 -4.07 -0.12
N LEU A 118 -3.64 -5.04 0.31
CA LEU A 118 -3.42 -5.31 1.73
C LEU A 118 -2.73 -4.12 2.43
N LEU A 119 -1.73 -3.51 1.78
CA LEU A 119 -1.07 -2.31 2.31
C LEU A 119 -2.05 -1.13 2.43
N ASP A 120 -2.92 -0.93 1.44
CA ASP A 120 -3.96 0.11 1.48
C ASP A 120 -4.94 -0.12 2.64
N LEU A 121 -5.37 -1.37 2.87
CA LEU A 121 -6.22 -1.71 4.00
C LEU A 121 -5.53 -1.44 5.35
N LEU A 122 -4.23 -1.73 5.48
CA LEU A 122 -3.48 -1.43 6.70
C LEU A 122 -3.39 0.08 6.95
N LEU A 123 -3.11 0.86 5.91
CA LEU A 123 -3.08 2.32 6.00
C LEU A 123 -4.45 2.89 6.40
N LEU A 124 -5.53 2.40 5.78
CA LEU A 124 -6.90 2.78 6.14
C LEU A 124 -7.25 2.41 7.59
N LEU A 125 -6.81 1.25 8.06
CA LEU A 125 -7.02 0.82 9.45
C LEU A 125 -6.33 1.79 10.42
N VAL A 126 -5.08 2.17 10.13
CA VAL A 126 -4.35 3.15 10.94
C VAL A 126 -5.08 4.49 10.98
N PHE A 127 -5.56 4.98 9.83
CA PHE A 127 -6.40 6.18 9.79
C PHE A 127 -7.65 6.03 10.65
N ALA A 128 -8.39 4.92 10.52
CA ALA A 128 -9.60 4.69 11.30
C ALA A 128 -9.32 4.71 12.81
N VAL A 129 -8.24 4.07 13.26
CA VAL A 129 -7.82 4.08 14.67
C VAL A 129 -7.47 5.49 15.14
N LEU A 130 -6.69 6.25 14.37
CA LEU A 130 -6.33 7.63 14.71
C LEU A 130 -7.55 8.55 14.74
N HIS A 131 -8.44 8.42 13.76
CA HIS A 131 -9.68 9.19 13.69
C HIS A 131 -10.57 8.93 14.92
N LEU A 132 -10.74 7.67 15.32
CA LEU A 132 -11.46 7.31 16.54
C LEU A 132 -10.78 7.82 17.81
N ALA A 133 -9.45 7.86 17.85
CA ALA A 133 -8.69 8.39 18.98
C ALA A 133 -8.86 9.92 19.12
N PHE A 134 -8.82 10.66 18.01
CA PHE A 134 -8.95 12.13 18.02
C PHE A 134 -10.40 12.63 17.99
N SER A 135 -11.36 11.78 17.62
CA SER A 135 -12.80 12.10 17.62
C SER A 135 -13.32 12.57 18.99
N LYS A 136 -12.63 12.24 20.10
CA LYS A 136 -13.08 12.55 21.46
C LYS A 136 -12.71 13.94 21.97
N THR A 137 -12.04 14.79 21.19
CA THR A 137 -11.71 16.15 21.65
C THR A 137 -12.84 17.10 21.28
N GLY A 138 -13.68 17.41 22.28
CA GLY A 138 -14.83 18.29 22.14
C GLY A 138 -14.46 19.67 21.60
N PHE A 139 -15.40 20.26 20.88
CA PHE A 139 -15.35 21.65 20.43
C PHE A 139 -15.16 22.57 21.65
N THR A 140 -13.94 23.05 21.90
CA THR A 140 -13.75 24.29 22.65
C THR A 140 -13.91 25.43 21.66
N ALA A 141 -15.14 25.95 21.59
CA ALA A 141 -15.39 27.27 21.04
C ALA A 141 -14.62 28.28 21.90
N ALA A 142 -13.55 28.84 21.32
CA ALA A 142 -12.95 30.07 21.79
C ALA A 142 -13.54 31.23 21.00
#